data_AF-A0A2D2DHR6-F1
#
_entry.id   AF-A0A2D2DHR6-F1
#
_cell.length_a   1.000
_cell.length_b   1.000
_cell.length_c   1.000
_cell.angle_alpha   90.00
_cell.angle_beta   90.00
_cell.angle_gamma   90.00
#
_symmetry.space_group_name_H-M   'P 1'
#
loop_
_entity.id
_entity.type
_entity.pdbx_description
1 polymer ?
#
loop_
_entity_poly.entity_id
_entity_poly.type
_entity_poly.pdbx_seq_one_letter_code
_entity_poly.pdbx_strand_id
1 'polypeptide(L)'
;MIAGAALCALCSFASAQAKKDEMCDVIDSFADGIAVDEKRSMELETQWGGNAVGETHSMEVATQNSDTIVLASKSCKPSAMDEKGRVICQWMMKNTSMEFMGHNISRVIACVTKGPKLIRKDVHVDSLSGELTVYGRQADINVKYQFNSRYDKRNFVAIRITGAEPEE
;
A
#
# COMPACT_ATOMS: atom_id res chain seq x y z
N MET A 1 -12.47 61.05 12.56
CA MET A 1 -12.00 60.64 11.21
C MET A 1 -10.48 60.53 11.33
N ILE A 2 -9.77 59.41 11.18
CA ILE A 2 -9.92 58.12 10.48
C ILE A 2 -9.12 57.09 11.34
N ALA A 3 -9.77 56.09 11.94
CA ALA A 3 -9.65 54.65 11.61
C ALA A 3 -8.21 54.15 11.29
N GLY A 4 -7.54 53.54 12.27
CA GLY A 4 -6.35 52.71 12.06
C GLY A 4 -6.73 51.24 12.19
N ALA A 5 -6.94 50.57 11.05
CA ALA A 5 -7.40 49.19 10.98
C ALA A 5 -6.31 48.19 11.42
N ALA A 6 -6.68 47.30 12.34
CA ALA A 6 -5.94 46.10 12.68
C ALA A 6 -5.87 45.16 11.46
N LEU A 7 -4.67 44.93 10.96
CA LEU A 7 -4.41 44.01 9.84
C LEU A 7 -3.67 42.77 10.33
N CYS A 8 -4.08 41.63 9.77
CA CYS A 8 -3.49 40.28 9.88
C CYS A 8 -3.92 39.39 11.06
N ALA A 9 -5.24 39.22 11.24
CA ALA A 9 -5.81 38.08 11.97
C ALA A 9 -6.41 37.00 11.04
N LEU A 10 -5.88 36.86 9.81
CA LEU A 10 -6.32 35.84 8.86
C LEU A 10 -5.14 35.24 8.09
N CYS A 11 -4.12 34.78 8.81
CA CYS A 11 -3.39 33.60 8.34
C CYS A 11 -4.27 32.38 8.67
N SER A 12 -5.43 32.29 8.02
CA SER A 12 -6.14 31.02 7.91
C SER A 12 -5.22 30.14 7.10
N PHE A 13 -4.35 29.39 7.78
CA PHE A 13 -3.71 28.22 7.23
C PHE A 13 -4.87 27.33 6.82
N ALA A 14 -5.25 27.42 5.54
CA ALA A 14 -6.06 26.42 4.88
C ALA A 14 -5.17 25.18 4.80
N SER A 15 -5.04 24.50 5.94
CA SER A 15 -4.59 23.13 6.01
C SER A 15 -5.63 22.36 5.21
N ALA A 16 -5.40 22.21 3.91
CA ALA A 16 -6.16 21.27 3.10
C ALA A 16 -6.03 19.93 3.82
N GLN A 17 -7.04 19.54 4.60
CA GLN A 17 -7.08 18.26 5.25
C GLN A 17 -7.08 17.25 4.12
N ALA A 18 -5.91 16.69 3.84
CA ALA A 18 -5.77 15.63 2.87
C ALA A 18 -6.73 14.52 3.30
N LYS A 19 -7.74 14.23 2.46
CA LYS A 19 -8.69 13.16 2.71
C LYS A 19 -7.90 11.89 3.04
N LYS A 20 -8.15 11.32 4.22
CA LYS A 20 -7.51 10.08 4.68
C LYS A 20 -7.75 9.01 3.60
N ASP A 21 -6.68 8.36 3.16
CA ASP A 21 -6.77 7.30 2.15
C ASP A 21 -7.41 6.07 2.80
N GLU A 22 -8.48 5.52 2.21
CA GLU A 22 -9.19 4.33 2.72
C GLU A 22 -8.28 3.10 2.81
N MET A 23 -7.17 3.08 2.05
CA MET A 23 -6.13 2.06 2.18
C MET A 23 -5.58 1.98 3.60
N CYS A 24 -5.49 3.12 4.27
CA CYS A 24 -4.91 3.20 5.60
C CYS A 24 -5.77 2.46 6.61
N ASP A 25 -7.10 2.60 6.53
CA ASP A 25 -8.03 1.94 7.46
C ASP A 25 -7.98 0.42 7.31
N VAL A 26 -7.78 -0.08 6.09
CA VAL A 26 -7.67 -1.53 5.82
C VAL A 26 -6.32 -2.08 6.29
N ILE A 27 -5.23 -1.34 6.12
CA ILE A 27 -3.91 -1.73 6.64
C ILE A 27 -3.91 -1.72 8.17
N ASP A 28 -4.47 -0.66 8.78
CA ASP A 28 -4.61 -0.55 10.24
C ASP A 28 -5.46 -1.73 10.76
N SER A 29 -6.62 -2.00 10.13
CA SER A 29 -7.48 -3.14 10.49
C SER A 29 -6.80 -4.52 10.33
N PHE A 30 -5.85 -4.65 9.41
CA PHE A 30 -5.10 -5.89 9.21
C PHE A 30 -4.06 -6.12 10.31
N ALA A 31 -3.58 -5.06 10.95
CA ALA A 31 -2.66 -5.13 12.09
C ALA A 31 -3.38 -5.34 13.43
N ASP A 32 -4.65 -4.94 13.53
CA ASP A 32 -5.42 -5.04 14.77
C ASP A 32 -5.47 -6.45 15.35
N GLY A 33 -5.29 -6.51 16.68
CA GLY A 33 -5.47 -7.72 17.49
C GLY A 33 -4.42 -8.82 17.25
N ILE A 34 -3.27 -8.47 16.67
CA ILE A 34 -2.14 -9.39 16.55
C ILE A 34 -1.53 -9.65 17.94
N ALA A 35 -1.34 -10.92 18.31
CA ALA A 35 -0.70 -11.27 19.58
C ALA A 35 0.83 -11.06 19.51
N VAL A 36 1.48 -10.96 20.67
CA VAL A 36 2.95 -10.93 20.77
C VAL A 36 3.54 -12.14 20.03
N ASP A 37 4.58 -11.90 19.23
CA ASP A 37 5.23 -12.87 18.33
C ASP A 37 4.36 -13.48 17.21
N GLU A 38 3.06 -13.18 17.17
CA GLU A 38 2.21 -13.56 16.03
C GLU A 38 2.68 -12.81 14.79
N LYS A 39 2.79 -13.54 13.68
CA LYS A 39 3.21 -13.00 12.39
C LYS A 39 2.06 -13.04 11.41
N ARG A 40 1.81 -11.90 10.78
CA ARG A 40 0.83 -11.77 9.71
C ARG A 40 1.46 -11.08 8.52
N SER A 41 1.16 -11.53 7.30
CA SER A 41 1.67 -10.85 6.11
C SER A 41 0.70 -10.89 4.96
N MET A 42 0.88 -9.96 4.02
CA MET A 42 0.22 -10.00 2.72
C MET A 42 1.18 -9.49 1.65
N GLU A 43 1.04 -10.03 0.44
CA GLU A 43 1.79 -9.60 -0.73
C GLU A 43 0.81 -9.31 -1.87
N LEU A 44 0.86 -8.10 -2.39
CA LEU A 44 0.18 -7.70 -3.61
C LEU A 44 1.20 -7.68 -4.74
N GLU A 45 0.99 -8.52 -5.76
CA GLU A 45 1.82 -8.57 -6.97
C GLU A 45 1.00 -8.08 -8.16
N THR A 46 1.62 -7.31 -9.06
CA THR A 46 1.02 -6.93 -10.35
C THR A 46 1.96 -7.27 -11.50
N GLN A 47 1.39 -7.59 -12.66
CA GLN A 47 2.11 -7.76 -13.90
C GLN A 47 1.41 -6.96 -14.98
N TRP A 48 2.19 -6.35 -15.87
CA TRP A 48 1.69 -5.54 -16.96
C TRP A 48 2.58 -5.78 -18.18
N GLY A 49 2.00 -6.23 -19.29
CA GLY A 49 2.69 -6.42 -20.56
C GLY A 49 3.70 -7.59 -20.62
N GLY A 50 3.42 -8.71 -19.95
CA GLY A 50 4.33 -9.88 -19.90
C GLY A 50 3.74 -11.18 -20.47
N ASN A 51 4.59 -12.11 -20.88
CA ASN A 51 4.18 -13.48 -21.21
C ASN A 51 3.95 -14.26 -19.91
N ALA A 52 2.80 -14.92 -19.77
CA ALA A 52 2.45 -15.67 -18.57
C ALA A 52 3.37 -16.90 -18.42
N VAL A 53 4.07 -17.02 -17.29
CA VAL A 53 4.72 -18.28 -16.90
C VAL A 53 4.03 -18.78 -15.64
N GLY A 54 3.19 -19.81 -15.79
CA GLY A 54 2.75 -20.67 -14.70
C GLY A 54 1.40 -20.34 -14.08
N GLU A 55 0.75 -21.42 -13.66
CA GLU A 55 -0.58 -21.54 -13.07
C GLU A 55 -0.78 -20.61 -11.87
N THR A 56 -1.77 -19.72 -11.90
CA THR A 56 -2.76 -19.51 -10.81
C THR A 56 -3.72 -18.36 -11.10
N HIS A 57 -5.02 -18.65 -10.89
CA HIS A 57 -6.07 -17.76 -10.37
C HIS A 57 -5.88 -16.25 -10.63
N SER A 58 -5.86 -15.86 -11.90
CA SER A 58 -5.84 -14.46 -12.35
C SER A 58 -7.07 -14.19 -13.20
N MET A 59 -7.77 -13.11 -12.91
CA MET A 59 -8.92 -12.65 -13.69
C MET A 59 -8.44 -11.68 -14.78
N GLU A 60 -9.06 -11.81 -15.96
CA GLU A 60 -8.76 -11.21 -17.28
C GLU A 60 -7.62 -11.88 -18.08
N VAL A 61 -7.93 -13.08 -18.58
CA VAL A 61 -7.21 -13.73 -19.68
C VAL A 61 -7.83 -13.28 -21.01
N ALA A 62 -7.06 -12.63 -21.87
CA ALA A 62 -7.42 -12.44 -23.27
C ALA A 62 -6.84 -13.62 -24.07
N THR A 63 -7.69 -14.58 -24.44
CA THR A 63 -7.30 -15.74 -25.26
C THR A 63 -7.48 -15.42 -26.75
N GLN A 64 -6.38 -15.33 -27.48
CA GLN A 64 -6.35 -15.57 -28.92
C GLN A 64 -5.31 -16.66 -29.20
N ASN A 65 -5.79 -17.82 -29.66
CA ASN A 65 -4.98 -18.94 -30.17
C ASN A 65 -3.89 -19.48 -29.23
N SER A 66 -4.28 -20.36 -28.30
CA SER A 66 -3.41 -21.33 -27.57
C SER A 66 -2.21 -20.83 -26.77
N ASP A 67 -1.81 -19.56 -26.89
CA ASP A 67 -0.84 -18.87 -26.06
C ASP A 67 -1.58 -17.84 -25.21
N THR A 68 -1.55 -18.03 -23.89
CA THR A 68 -2.18 -17.10 -22.95
C THR A 68 -1.34 -15.83 -22.84
N ILE A 69 -1.72 -14.79 -23.58
CA ILE A 69 -1.11 -13.46 -23.42
C ILE A 69 -1.76 -12.79 -22.19
N VAL A 70 -0.99 -12.69 -21.10
CA VAL A 70 -1.42 -11.94 -19.91
C VAL A 70 -1.06 -10.47 -20.13
N LEU A 71 -2.04 -9.71 -20.60
CA LEU A 71 -1.89 -8.26 -20.77
C LEU A 71 -1.69 -7.55 -19.43
N ALA A 72 -2.40 -8.01 -18.41
CA ALA A 72 -2.23 -7.58 -17.03
C ALA A 72 -2.64 -8.69 -16.07
N SER A 73 -1.96 -8.79 -14.93
CA SER A 73 -2.43 -9.61 -13.81
C SER A 73 -2.22 -8.89 -12.50
N LYS A 74 -3.01 -9.27 -11.52
CA LYS A 74 -2.87 -8.83 -10.14
C LYS A 74 -3.21 -10.01 -9.25
N SER A 75 -2.42 -10.20 -8.20
CA SER A 75 -2.67 -11.25 -7.21
C SER A 75 -2.41 -10.73 -5.82
N CYS A 76 -3.10 -11.29 -4.83
CA CYS A 76 -2.87 -11.00 -3.43
C CYS A 76 -2.79 -12.30 -2.64
N LYS A 77 -1.73 -12.44 -1.83
CA LYS A 77 -1.45 -13.64 -1.04
C LYS A 77 -1.24 -13.25 0.42
N PRO A 78 -2.17 -13.55 1.34
CA PRO A 78 -1.95 -13.39 2.76
C PRO A 78 -1.19 -14.58 3.34
N SER A 79 -0.56 -14.43 4.52
CA SER A 79 0.08 -15.55 5.25
C SER A 79 -0.92 -16.59 5.70
N ALA A 80 -2.16 -16.17 5.99
CA ALA A 80 -3.28 -17.02 6.33
C ALA A 80 -4.54 -16.49 5.65
N MET A 81 -5.36 -17.39 5.13
CA MET A 81 -6.68 -17.06 4.56
C MET A 81 -7.76 -16.98 5.65
N ASP A 82 -7.43 -16.31 6.75
CA ASP A 82 -8.38 -15.95 7.80
C ASP A 82 -9.20 -14.72 7.41
N GLU A 83 -10.11 -14.28 8.28
CA GLU A 83 -10.97 -13.13 7.99
C GLU A 83 -10.17 -11.86 7.65
N LYS A 84 -9.09 -11.59 8.39
CA LYS A 84 -8.25 -10.40 8.18
C LYS A 84 -7.50 -10.48 6.86
N GLY A 85 -6.90 -11.64 6.55
CA GLY A 85 -6.23 -11.92 5.28
C GLY A 85 -7.15 -11.81 4.07
N ARG A 86 -8.38 -12.34 4.19
CA ARG A 86 -9.41 -12.24 3.15
C ARG A 86 -9.82 -10.79 2.90
N VAL A 87 -10.12 -10.02 3.95
CA VAL A 87 -10.57 -8.63 3.84
C VAL A 87 -9.50 -7.75 3.19
N ILE A 88 -8.24 -7.82 3.66
CA ILE A 88 -7.18 -6.98 3.08
C ILE A 88 -6.94 -7.35 1.62
N CYS A 89 -6.89 -8.64 1.29
CA CYS A 89 -6.65 -9.04 -0.10
C CYS A 89 -7.82 -8.67 -1.02
N GLN A 90 -9.06 -8.87 -0.59
CA GLN A 90 -10.22 -8.49 -1.38
C GLN A 90 -10.26 -6.98 -1.65
N TRP A 91 -9.91 -6.17 -0.65
CA TRP A 91 -9.82 -4.71 -0.82
C TRP A 91 -8.67 -4.31 -1.74
N MET A 92 -7.47 -4.87 -1.53
CA MET A 92 -6.29 -4.56 -2.35
C MET A 92 -6.53 -4.95 -3.81
N MET A 93 -7.09 -6.13 -4.06
CA MET A 93 -7.46 -6.58 -5.40
C MET A 93 -8.49 -5.66 -6.07
N LYS A 94 -9.37 -5.00 -5.32
CA LYS A 94 -10.40 -4.11 -5.87
C LYS A 94 -9.91 -2.67 -6.08
N ASN A 95 -9.07 -2.15 -5.18
CA ASN A 95 -8.83 -0.70 -5.06
C ASN A 95 -7.39 -0.26 -5.40
N THR A 96 -6.57 -1.16 -5.93
CA THR A 96 -5.19 -0.89 -6.37
C THR A 96 -5.04 -1.02 -7.88
N SER A 97 -4.08 -0.28 -8.45
CA SER A 97 -3.79 -0.35 -9.89
C SER A 97 -3.02 -1.62 -10.23
N MET A 98 -3.32 -2.22 -11.38
CA MET A 98 -2.53 -3.32 -11.93
C MET A 98 -1.31 -2.80 -12.72
N GLU A 99 -1.46 -1.64 -13.35
CA GLU A 99 -0.46 -0.99 -14.21
C GLU A 99 0.58 -0.18 -13.40
N PHE A 100 0.14 0.48 -12.33
CA PHE A 100 0.95 1.47 -11.61
C PHE A 100 1.34 1.01 -10.21
N MET A 101 2.25 0.03 -10.09
CA MET A 101 2.73 -0.46 -8.79
C MET A 101 3.37 0.65 -7.95
N GLY A 102 4.11 1.60 -8.57
CA GLY A 102 4.66 2.76 -7.86
C GLY A 102 3.58 3.56 -7.10
N HIS A 103 2.40 3.75 -7.71
CA HIS A 103 1.28 4.41 -7.05
C HIS A 103 0.74 3.62 -5.86
N ASN A 104 0.65 2.29 -5.98
CA ASN A 104 0.24 1.43 -4.86
C ASN A 104 1.24 1.52 -3.70
N ILE A 105 2.54 1.41 -3.99
CA ILE A 105 3.61 1.53 -2.99
C ILE A 105 3.55 2.90 -2.29
N SER A 106 3.39 3.99 -3.04
CA SER A 106 3.31 5.33 -2.44
C SER A 106 2.13 5.49 -1.50
N ARG A 107 0.97 4.88 -1.79
CA ARG A 107 -0.20 4.92 -0.91
C ARG A 107 0.07 4.12 0.37
N VAL A 108 0.67 2.93 0.25
CA VAL A 108 1.07 2.11 1.40
C VAL A 108 2.00 2.91 2.30
N ILE A 109 3.10 3.45 1.76
CA ILE A 109 4.09 4.19 2.56
C ILE A 109 3.48 5.43 3.23
N ALA A 110 2.63 6.18 2.53
CA ALA A 110 1.93 7.32 3.10
C ALA A 110 1.02 6.91 4.28
N CYS A 111 0.35 5.76 4.17
CA CYS A 111 -0.48 5.24 5.26
C CYS A 111 0.31 4.89 6.51
N VAL A 112 1.50 4.29 6.37
CA VAL A 112 2.28 3.84 7.52
C VAL A 112 3.05 4.95 8.20
N THR A 113 3.67 5.82 7.40
CA THR A 113 4.49 6.92 7.95
C THR A 113 3.63 8.06 8.50
N LYS A 114 2.31 8.04 8.21
CA LYS A 114 1.39 9.19 8.35
C LYS A 114 2.01 10.48 7.76
N GLY A 115 2.92 10.31 6.81
CA GLY A 115 3.72 11.35 6.19
C GLY A 115 3.15 11.80 4.85
N PRO A 116 3.76 12.81 4.23
CA PRO A 116 3.35 13.26 2.91
C PRO A 116 3.51 12.14 1.88
N LYS A 117 2.62 12.10 0.87
CA LYS A 117 2.75 11.17 -0.26
C LYS A 117 4.12 11.35 -0.91
N LEU A 118 4.92 10.28 -0.94
CA LEU A 118 6.23 10.28 -1.57
C LEU A 118 6.15 10.56 -3.07
N ILE A 119 5.16 9.98 -3.75
CA ILE A 119 4.92 10.20 -5.18
C ILE A 119 3.81 11.23 -5.33
N ARG A 120 4.21 12.45 -5.70
CA ARG A 120 3.32 13.57 -6.02
C ARG A 120 3.08 13.65 -7.52
N LYS A 121 2.12 14.50 -7.93
CA LYS A 121 1.74 14.67 -9.35
C LYS A 121 2.89 15.15 -10.24
N ASP A 122 3.88 15.81 -9.66
CA ASP A 122 5.07 16.39 -10.29
C ASP A 122 6.31 15.49 -10.22
N VAL A 123 6.20 14.29 -9.62
CA VAL A 123 7.32 13.38 -9.44
C VAL A 123 7.07 12.13 -10.28
N HIS A 124 7.92 11.92 -11.29
CA HIS A 124 7.98 10.66 -12.01
C HIS A 124 8.94 9.71 -11.29
N VAL A 125 8.50 8.47 -11.03
CA VAL A 125 9.30 7.46 -10.34
C VAL A 125 9.62 6.34 -11.32
N ASP A 126 10.85 6.32 -11.80
CA ASP A 126 11.34 5.29 -12.72
C ASP A 126 11.45 3.92 -12.03
N SER A 127 11.85 3.91 -10.75
CA SER A 127 11.90 2.70 -9.93
C SER A 127 11.84 3.02 -8.43
N LEU A 128 11.22 2.11 -7.67
CA LEU A 128 11.12 2.20 -6.23
C LEU A 128 11.32 0.81 -5.63
N SER A 129 12.38 0.65 -4.82
CA SER A 129 12.65 -0.57 -4.06
C SER A 129 13.24 -0.22 -2.71
N GLY A 130 12.85 -0.96 -1.67
CA GLY A 130 13.34 -0.68 -0.34
C GLY A 130 12.67 -1.53 0.71
N GLU A 131 13.20 -1.38 1.92
CA GLU A 131 12.67 -1.98 3.13
C GLU A 131 12.62 -0.91 4.22
N LEU A 132 11.50 -0.82 4.93
CA LEU A 132 11.38 0.04 6.09
C LEU A 132 10.61 -0.68 7.19
N THR A 133 11.03 -0.42 8.43
CA THR A 133 10.33 -0.84 9.65
C THR A 133 9.68 0.38 10.27
N VAL A 134 8.38 0.29 10.54
CA VAL A 134 7.69 1.29 11.37
C VAL A 134 7.42 0.64 12.72
N TYR A 135 8.02 1.22 13.76
CA TYR A 135 7.67 0.95 15.15
C TYR A 135 6.40 1.74 15.46
N GLY A 136 5.31 1.06 15.78
CA GLY A 136 3.99 1.67 15.93
C GLY A 136 3.87 2.61 17.14
N ARG A 137 2.84 3.48 17.12
CA ARG A 137 2.28 4.11 18.33
C ARG A 137 1.31 3.18 19.09
N GLN A 138 0.91 2.07 18.47
CA GLN A 138 0.45 0.88 19.20
C GLN A 138 1.74 0.19 19.63
N ALA A 139 2.06 0.19 20.92
CA ALA A 139 3.35 -0.23 21.46
C ALA A 139 3.74 -1.69 21.15
N ASP A 140 2.83 -2.43 20.48
CA ASP A 140 2.83 -3.88 20.45
C ASP A 140 2.99 -4.45 19.03
N ILE A 141 3.47 -3.68 18.03
CA ILE A 141 3.69 -4.21 16.67
C ILE A 141 4.95 -3.67 15.97
N ASN A 142 5.64 -4.59 15.28
CA ASN A 142 6.70 -4.34 14.32
C ASN A 142 6.19 -4.60 12.90
N VAL A 143 6.21 -3.59 12.03
CA VAL A 143 5.77 -3.76 10.64
C VAL A 143 6.89 -3.50 9.66
N LYS A 144 7.24 -4.53 8.89
CA LYS A 144 8.25 -4.54 7.83
C LYS A 144 7.58 -4.49 6.47
N TYR A 145 7.91 -3.47 5.69
CA TYR A 145 7.43 -3.29 4.31
C TYR A 145 8.54 -3.62 3.33
N GLN A 146 8.22 -4.34 2.27
CA GLN A 146 9.14 -4.59 1.15
C GLN A 146 8.43 -4.30 -0.16
N PHE A 147 9.11 -3.65 -1.10
CA PHE A 147 8.49 -3.29 -2.37
C PHE A 147 9.50 -3.29 -3.53
N ASN A 148 8.97 -3.49 -4.73
CA ASN A 148 9.71 -3.40 -5.99
C ASN A 148 8.75 -2.99 -7.12
N SER A 149 9.12 -2.00 -7.94
CA SER A 149 8.35 -1.53 -9.10
C SER A 149 9.09 -1.67 -10.44
N ARG A 150 10.14 -2.49 -10.52
CA ARG A 150 10.99 -2.59 -11.71
C ARG A 150 10.36 -3.47 -12.79
N TYR A 151 10.47 -3.04 -14.05
CA TYR A 151 9.90 -3.67 -15.24
C TYR A 151 10.26 -5.15 -15.49
N ASP A 152 11.33 -5.71 -14.91
CA ASP A 152 11.94 -6.93 -15.48
C ASP A 152 11.88 -8.21 -14.66
N LYS A 153 11.34 -8.23 -13.43
CA LYS A 153 11.22 -9.52 -12.69
C LYS A 153 9.90 -9.70 -11.93
N ARG A 154 9.55 -8.81 -11.00
CA ARG A 154 8.32 -8.88 -10.18
C ARG A 154 7.96 -7.51 -9.63
N ASN A 155 6.74 -7.02 -9.87
CA ASN A 155 6.22 -5.80 -9.24
C ASN A 155 5.39 -6.19 -8.01
N PHE A 156 5.82 -5.82 -6.82
CA PHE A 156 5.11 -6.19 -5.60
C PHE A 156 5.21 -5.15 -4.48
N VAL A 157 4.25 -5.23 -3.56
CA VAL A 157 4.34 -4.65 -2.22
C VAL A 157 3.94 -5.72 -1.22
N ALA A 158 4.77 -5.93 -0.21
CA ALA A 158 4.56 -6.87 0.87
C ALA A 158 4.53 -6.14 2.22
N ILE A 159 3.54 -6.47 3.03
CA ILE A 159 3.37 -5.98 4.40
C ILE A 159 3.57 -7.17 5.32
N ARG A 160 4.50 -7.08 6.27
CA ARG A 160 4.77 -8.11 7.28
C ARG A 160 4.68 -7.50 8.65
N ILE A 161 3.78 -8.01 9.46
CA ILE A 161 3.46 -7.54 10.81
C ILE A 161 3.92 -8.62 11.77
N THR A 162 4.55 -8.23 12.86
CA THR A 162 4.91 -9.09 13.98
C THR A 162 4.44 -8.39 15.26
N GLY A 163 3.69 -9.08 16.12
CA GLY A 163 3.38 -8.53 17.44
C GLY A 163 4.66 -8.35 18.27
N ALA A 164 4.77 -7.25 18.98
CA ALA A 164 5.85 -6.87 19.87
C ALA A 164 5.32 -6.77 21.31
N GLU A 165 6.20 -6.90 22.29
CA GLU A 165 5.84 -6.59 23.67
C GLU A 165 5.67 -5.07 23.83
N PRO A 166 4.66 -4.60 24.58
CA PRO A 166 4.55 -3.19 24.96
C PRO A 166 5.82 -2.76 25.69
N GLU A 167 6.40 -1.62 25.28
CA GLU A 167 7.41 -0.96 26.11
C GLU A 167 6.76 -0.48 27.42
N GLU A 168 7.25 -1.00 28.57
CA GLU A 168 6.83 -0.61 29.93
C GLU A 168 7.14 0.86 30.28
#